data_AF-A0A938QH80-F1
#
_entry.id   AF-A0A938QH80-F1
#
_cell.length_a   1.000
_cell.length_b   1.000
_cell.length_c   1.000
_cell.angle_alpha   90.00
_cell.angle_beta   90.00
_cell.angle_gamma   90.00
#
_symmetry.space_group_name_H-M   'P 1'
#
loop_
_entity.id
_entity.type
_entity.pdbx_description
1 polymer ?
#
loop_
_entity_poly.entity_id
_entity_poly.type
_entity_poly.pdbx_seq_one_letter_code
_entity_poly.pdbx_strand_id
1 'polypeptide(L)'
;MEGIAMGYQKRFIYGCDIGSTLRGNFAWVRCEPGEDVPPIGDVTIKSLIKYLLKDFEKRCSVSLGFESPLFLPIPKTVGDLCKGREGEGDRSMFAPAGGYVTTLGIHLAAWILREIRNAANQYNFTTDSLKWPPPDGKQIFFCWEAFVSGSAKSRRTVDEHIRDAATAAIFFQKNENRLGEVNAVKTAQPLSLIHAIALWSGWSTEIKGLHEPVLVIKPEQPYHGTIIIRSN
;
A
#
# COMPACT_ATOMS: atom_id res chain seq x y z
N MET A 1 -38.77 -0.94 18.00
CA MET A 1 -37.42 -1.51 17.85
C MET A 1 -36.90 -1.05 16.51
N GLU A 2 -36.30 0.14 16.49
CA GLU A 2 -35.63 0.68 15.31
C GLU A 2 -34.33 -0.09 15.12
N GLY A 3 -34.17 -0.71 13.96
CA GLY A 3 -32.94 -1.38 13.57
C GLY A 3 -31.83 -0.35 13.48
N ILE A 4 -30.83 -0.48 14.34
CA ILE A 4 -29.57 0.23 14.24
C ILE A 4 -28.98 -0.19 12.89
N ALA A 5 -29.03 0.69 11.90
CA ALA A 5 -28.21 0.56 10.71
C ALA A 5 -26.76 0.49 11.20
N MET A 6 -26.13 -0.69 11.12
CA MET A 6 -24.69 -0.83 11.29
C MET A 6 -24.04 0.09 10.26
N GLY A 7 -23.63 1.27 10.70
CA GLY A 7 -23.01 2.26 9.84
C GLY A 7 -21.66 1.71 9.42
N TYR A 8 -21.58 1.09 8.24
CA TYR A 8 -20.32 0.64 7.66
C TYR A 8 -19.32 1.80 7.76
N GLN A 9 -18.28 1.61 8.57
CA GLN A 9 -17.23 2.59 8.71
C GLN A 9 -16.64 2.85 7.32
N LYS A 10 -16.77 4.10 6.86
CA LYS A 10 -16.21 4.51 5.57
C LYS A 10 -14.71 4.32 5.65
N ARG A 11 -14.19 3.49 4.76
CA ARG A 11 -12.77 3.22 4.59
C ARG A 11 -12.41 3.42 3.13
N PHE A 12 -11.19 3.78 2.83
CA PHE A 12 -10.72 3.92 1.46
C PHE A 12 -9.43 3.13 1.27
N ILE A 13 -9.30 2.56 0.08
CA ILE A 13 -8.17 1.71 -0.27
C ILE A 13 -7.39 2.40 -1.37
N TYR A 14 -6.11 2.64 -1.12
CA TYR A 14 -5.22 3.23 -2.09
C TYR A 14 -4.16 2.23 -2.53
N GLY A 15 -3.81 2.28 -3.81
CA GLY A 15 -2.62 1.64 -4.36
C GLY A 15 -1.78 2.70 -5.08
N CYS A 16 -0.45 2.59 -5.00
CA CYS A 16 0.49 3.48 -5.68
C CYS A 16 1.49 2.66 -6.48
N ASP A 17 1.62 2.96 -7.77
CA ASP A 17 2.71 2.49 -8.62
C ASP A 17 3.92 3.41 -8.38
N ILE A 18 5.02 2.82 -7.88
CA ILE A 18 6.19 3.57 -7.44
C ILE A 18 7.22 3.60 -8.56
N GLY A 19 7.40 4.79 -9.12
CA GLY A 19 8.46 5.06 -10.07
C GLY A 19 8.88 6.52 -10.04
N SER A 20 9.87 6.83 -10.88
CA SER A 20 10.49 8.15 -10.91
C SER A 20 9.47 9.23 -11.28
N THR A 21 9.22 10.16 -10.35
CA THR A 21 8.36 11.32 -10.58
C THR A 21 8.91 12.25 -11.67
N LEU A 22 10.23 12.28 -11.87
CA LEU A 22 10.88 13.02 -12.95
C LEU A 22 10.59 12.42 -14.34
N ARG A 23 10.26 11.13 -14.40
CA ARG A 23 9.93 10.43 -15.65
C ARG A 23 8.43 10.24 -15.86
N GLY A 24 7.60 10.70 -14.92
CA GLY A 24 6.15 10.48 -14.96
C GLY A 24 5.74 9.04 -14.62
N ASN A 25 6.60 8.27 -13.94
CA ASN A 25 6.37 6.86 -13.62
C ASN A 25 5.71 6.66 -12.26
N PHE A 26 4.99 7.65 -11.75
CA PHE A 26 4.25 7.53 -10.50
C PHE A 26 2.76 7.60 -10.82
N ALA A 27 1.98 6.74 -10.18
CA ALA A 27 0.54 6.82 -10.24
C ALA A 27 -0.09 6.31 -8.95
N TRP A 28 -1.33 6.72 -8.71
CA TRP A 28 -2.10 6.22 -7.60
C TRP A 28 -3.55 6.02 -8.00
N VAL A 29 -4.20 5.12 -7.27
CA VAL A 29 -5.62 4.82 -7.40
C VAL A 29 -6.24 4.75 -6.01
N ARG A 30 -7.50 5.19 -5.92
CA ARG A 30 -8.35 5.14 -4.74
C ARG A 30 -9.62 4.37 -5.07
N CYS A 31 -9.92 3.38 -4.25
CA CYS A 31 -11.14 2.58 -4.28
C CYS A 31 -12.03 2.95 -3.09
N GLU A 32 -13.32 3.15 -3.38
CA GLU A 32 -14.38 3.25 -2.38
C GLU A 32 -15.02 1.87 -2.18
N PRO A 33 -15.39 1.48 -0.94
CA PRO A 33 -16.11 0.25 -0.67
C PRO A 33 -17.40 0.15 -1.51
N GLY A 34 -17.61 -1.02 -2.12
CA GLY A 34 -18.72 -1.27 -3.05
C GLY A 34 -18.19 -1.67 -4.42
N GLU A 35 -18.74 -2.75 -4.99
CA GLU A 35 -18.24 -3.34 -6.23
C GLU A 35 -18.55 -2.47 -7.47
N ASP A 36 -19.56 -1.61 -7.39
CA ASP A 36 -20.07 -0.82 -8.52
C ASP A 36 -19.51 0.61 -8.59
N VAL A 37 -18.58 0.99 -7.71
CA VAL A 37 -17.96 2.32 -7.73
C VAL A 37 -16.62 2.26 -8.47
N PRO A 38 -16.50 2.87 -9.66
CA PRO A 38 -15.24 2.85 -10.38
C PRO A 38 -14.12 3.52 -9.57
N PRO A 39 -12.91 2.93 -9.53
CA PRO A 39 -11.76 3.56 -8.91
C PRO A 39 -11.44 4.91 -9.54
N ILE A 40 -10.89 5.82 -8.73
CA ILE A 40 -10.38 7.13 -9.18
C ILE A 40 -8.86 7.10 -9.13
N GLY A 41 -8.18 7.64 -10.14
CA GLY A 41 -6.71 7.71 -10.16
C GLY A 41 -6.15 8.97 -10.81
N ASP A 42 -4.86 9.21 -10.57
CA ASP A 42 -4.05 10.30 -11.13
C ASP A 42 -2.55 9.93 -11.03
N VAL A 43 -1.68 10.71 -11.65
CA VAL A 43 -0.23 10.47 -11.82
C VAL A 43 0.64 11.38 -10.94
N THR A 44 0.05 12.17 -10.05
CA THR A 44 0.81 13.13 -9.22
C THR A 44 0.73 12.81 -7.73
N ILE A 45 1.86 12.93 -7.04
CA ILE A 45 1.89 12.81 -5.57
C ILE A 45 1.05 13.90 -4.92
N LYS A 46 1.06 15.13 -5.47
CA LYS A 46 0.26 16.24 -4.93
C LYS A 46 -1.23 15.91 -4.90
N SER A 47 -1.76 15.27 -5.94
CA SER A 47 -3.15 14.84 -5.93
C SER A 47 -3.41 13.68 -4.99
N LEU A 48 -2.48 12.72 -4.85
CA LEU A 48 -2.57 11.67 -3.82
C LEU A 48 -2.76 12.30 -2.43
N ILE A 49 -1.88 13.22 -2.04
CA ILE A 49 -1.96 13.92 -0.75
C ILE A 49 -3.30 14.62 -0.59
N LYS A 50 -3.76 15.37 -1.60
CA LYS A 50 -5.06 16.05 -1.57
C LYS A 50 -6.21 15.08 -1.29
N TYR A 51 -6.21 13.88 -1.87
CA TYR A 51 -7.26 12.89 -1.63
C TYR A 51 -7.13 12.21 -0.27
N LEU A 52 -5.92 11.86 0.17
CA LEU A 52 -5.68 11.31 1.50
C LEU A 52 -6.15 12.27 2.60
N LEU A 53 -5.79 13.55 2.50
CA LEU A 53 -6.21 14.59 3.44
C LEU A 53 -7.74 14.71 3.51
N LYS A 54 -8.42 14.75 2.36
CA LYS A 54 -9.89 14.79 2.30
C LYS A 54 -10.55 13.60 2.97
N ASP A 55 -9.94 12.42 2.91
CA ASP A 55 -10.51 11.21 3.51
C ASP A 55 -10.17 11.09 5.00
N PHE A 56 -9.02 11.61 5.43
CA PHE A 56 -8.72 11.80 6.85
C PHE A 56 -9.65 12.82 7.51
N GLU A 57 -9.97 13.92 6.84
CA GLU A 57 -10.94 14.92 7.33
C GLU A 57 -12.34 14.33 7.55
N LYS A 58 -12.73 13.36 6.72
CA LYS A 58 -14.00 12.60 6.88
C LYS A 58 -13.93 11.52 7.97
N ARG A 59 -12.82 11.41 8.70
CA ARG A 59 -12.58 10.39 9.75
C ARG A 59 -12.74 8.95 9.24
N CYS A 60 -12.40 8.73 7.96
CA CYS A 60 -12.44 7.41 7.34
C CYS A 60 -11.14 6.67 7.63
N SER A 61 -11.18 5.34 7.78
CA SER A 61 -9.95 4.54 7.81
C SER A 61 -9.33 4.48 6.42
N VAL A 62 -8.01 4.51 6.31
CA VAL A 62 -7.33 4.57 5.01
C VAL A 62 -6.29 3.48 4.94
N SER A 63 -6.29 2.70 3.86
CA SER A 63 -5.16 1.83 3.52
C SER A 63 -4.38 2.41 2.35
N LEU A 64 -3.06 2.31 2.40
CA LEU A 64 -2.15 2.82 1.38
C LEU A 64 -1.11 1.76 1.01
N GLY A 65 -1.27 1.20 -0.19
CA GLY A 65 -0.34 0.25 -0.78
C GLY A 65 0.75 0.95 -1.58
N PHE A 66 2.00 0.55 -1.36
CA PHE A 66 3.14 1.01 -2.16
C PHE A 66 3.64 -0.13 -3.04
N GLU A 67 3.74 0.09 -4.35
CA GLU A 67 4.35 -0.87 -5.27
C GLU A 67 5.87 -0.83 -5.21
N SER A 68 6.39 -1.11 -4.03
CA SER A 68 7.81 -1.19 -3.72
C SER A 68 8.00 -2.06 -2.48
N PRO A 69 9.10 -2.83 -2.37
CA PRO A 69 9.38 -3.59 -1.16
C PRO A 69 9.33 -2.73 0.12
N LEU A 70 8.55 -3.14 1.11
CA LEU A 70 8.35 -2.43 2.37
C LEU A 70 9.02 -3.10 3.58
N PHE A 71 9.73 -4.20 3.36
CA PHE A 71 10.58 -4.81 4.38
C PHE A 71 11.77 -5.55 3.76
N LEU A 72 12.84 -5.72 4.55
CA LEU A 72 13.96 -6.60 4.23
C LEU A 72 13.84 -7.91 5.01
N PRO A 73 14.09 -9.09 4.40
CA PRO A 73 14.25 -10.33 5.17
C PRO A 73 15.60 -10.29 5.90
N ILE A 74 15.58 -10.51 7.22
CA ILE A 74 16.81 -10.68 8.02
C ILE A 74 16.96 -12.17 8.33
N PRO A 75 17.81 -12.91 7.60
CA PRO A 75 17.95 -14.34 7.82
C PRO A 75 18.70 -14.65 9.11
N LYS A 76 18.45 -15.84 9.67
CA LYS A 76 19.19 -16.36 10.84
C LYS A 76 20.60 -16.82 10.51
N THR A 77 20.88 -17.13 9.24
CA THR A 77 22.17 -17.69 8.80
C THR A 77 22.82 -16.83 7.73
N VAL A 78 24.15 -16.79 7.74
CA VAL A 78 24.95 -16.03 6.76
C VAL A 78 24.74 -16.55 5.34
N GLY A 79 24.56 -17.87 5.16
CA GLY A 79 24.36 -18.50 3.85
C GLY A 79 23.04 -18.12 3.16
N ASP A 80 22.12 -17.49 3.88
CA ASP A 80 20.85 -17.00 3.36
C ASP A 80 20.86 -15.49 3.08
N LEU A 81 21.96 -14.79 3.37
CA LEU A 81 22.11 -13.38 2.98
C LEU A 81 22.00 -13.23 1.46
N CYS A 82 21.41 -12.11 1.04
CA CYS A 82 21.15 -11.78 -0.37
C CYS A 82 20.15 -12.70 -1.10
N LYS A 83 19.55 -13.70 -0.43
CA LYS A 83 18.44 -14.47 -1.02
C LYS A 83 17.17 -13.64 -1.04
N GLY A 84 16.36 -13.79 -2.09
CA GLY A 84 15.05 -13.17 -2.19
C GLY A 84 14.08 -13.63 -1.09
N ARG A 85 13.00 -12.88 -0.92
CA ARG A 85 11.97 -13.24 0.07
C ARG A 85 11.19 -14.47 -0.42
N GLU A 86 10.65 -15.24 0.52
CA GLU A 86 9.74 -16.33 0.20
C GLU A 86 8.51 -15.77 -0.52
N GLY A 87 8.22 -16.24 -1.74
CA GLY A 87 7.09 -15.77 -2.56
C GLY A 87 7.45 -14.80 -3.70
N GLU A 88 8.70 -14.34 -3.82
CA GLU A 88 9.11 -13.45 -4.92
C GLU A 88 9.32 -14.17 -6.26
N GLY A 89 9.57 -15.49 -6.23
CA GLY A 89 9.94 -16.26 -7.42
C GLY A 89 11.31 -15.86 -7.96
N ASP A 90 11.42 -15.69 -9.28
CA ASP A 90 12.71 -15.52 -9.98
C ASP A 90 13.35 -14.13 -9.82
N ARG A 91 12.60 -13.13 -9.34
CA ARG A 91 13.07 -11.74 -9.22
C ARG A 91 13.11 -11.30 -7.76
N SER A 92 14.28 -11.43 -7.17
CA SER A 92 14.55 -10.96 -5.81
C SER A 92 14.49 -9.44 -5.70
N MET A 93 14.01 -8.93 -4.57
CA MET A 93 14.12 -7.51 -4.23
C MET A 93 15.57 -6.99 -4.14
N PHE A 94 16.55 -7.90 -3.98
CA PHE A 94 17.98 -7.56 -3.94
C PHE A 94 18.61 -7.46 -5.34
N ALA A 95 17.90 -7.85 -6.39
CA ALA A 95 18.32 -7.61 -7.76
C ALA A 95 18.33 -6.09 -8.08
N PRO A 96 19.08 -5.61 -9.09
CA PRO A 96 19.22 -4.18 -9.36
C PRO A 96 17.90 -3.41 -9.48
N ALA A 97 16.90 -3.98 -10.14
CA ALA A 97 15.58 -3.37 -10.28
C ALA A 97 14.85 -3.28 -8.92
N GLY A 98 14.91 -4.34 -8.11
CA GLY A 98 14.29 -4.37 -6.79
C GLY A 98 14.93 -3.37 -5.83
N GLY A 99 16.27 -3.29 -5.79
CA GLY A 99 17.00 -2.35 -4.95
C GLY A 99 16.72 -0.89 -5.32
N TYR A 100 16.65 -0.61 -6.63
CA TYR A 100 16.27 0.71 -7.15
C TYR A 100 14.85 1.11 -6.71
N VAL A 101 13.85 0.26 -6.97
CA VAL A 101 12.45 0.56 -6.61
C VAL A 101 12.25 0.64 -5.09
N THR A 102 12.94 -0.20 -4.32
CA THR A 102 12.92 -0.14 -2.84
C THR A 102 13.42 1.22 -2.34
N THR A 103 14.57 1.67 -2.84
CA THR A 103 15.16 2.96 -2.42
C THR A 103 14.26 4.13 -2.79
N LEU A 104 13.68 4.10 -3.99
CA LEU A 104 12.74 5.12 -4.44
C LEU A 104 11.44 5.10 -3.61
N GLY A 105 10.92 3.90 -3.32
CA GLY A 105 9.76 3.69 -2.46
C GLY A 105 9.96 4.27 -1.06
N ILE A 106 11.12 4.02 -0.43
CA ILE A 106 11.47 4.63 0.86
C ILE A 106 11.43 6.16 0.77
N HIS A 107 12.05 6.74 -0.26
CA HIS A 107 12.10 8.18 -0.44
C HIS A 107 10.70 8.81 -0.61
N LEU A 108 9.87 8.22 -1.47
CA LEU A 108 8.52 8.73 -1.74
C LEU A 108 7.59 8.51 -0.55
N ALA A 109 7.62 7.32 0.07
CA ALA A 109 6.81 7.03 1.24
C ALA A 109 7.17 7.94 2.42
N ALA A 110 8.45 8.22 2.67
CA ALA A 110 8.86 9.14 3.71
C ALA A 110 8.34 10.56 3.49
N TRP A 111 8.39 11.05 2.25
CA TRP A 111 7.82 12.33 1.91
C TRP A 111 6.29 12.33 2.09
N ILE A 112 5.59 11.34 1.53
CA ILE A 112 4.13 11.22 1.63
C ILE A 112 3.68 11.20 3.08
N LEU A 113 4.22 10.28 3.88
CA LEU A 113 3.84 10.12 5.29
C LEU A 113 4.10 11.40 6.09
N ARG A 114 5.23 12.08 5.89
CA ARG A 114 5.49 13.38 6.55
C ARG A 114 4.40 14.41 6.23
N GLU A 115 4.03 14.56 4.96
CA GLU A 115 3.04 15.57 4.54
C GLU A 115 1.66 15.32 5.13
N ILE A 116 1.23 14.06 5.24
CA ILE A 116 -0.11 13.74 5.78
C ILE A 116 -0.16 13.66 7.31
N ARG A 117 1.00 13.65 8.01
CA ARG A 117 1.02 13.36 9.45
C ARG A 117 0.19 14.34 10.27
N ASN A 118 0.29 15.64 9.97
CA ASN A 118 -0.38 16.68 10.76
C ASN A 118 -1.91 16.55 10.71
N ALA A 119 -2.47 16.24 9.54
CA ALA A 119 -3.92 16.09 9.35
C ALA A 119 -4.47 14.77 9.92
N ALA A 120 -3.61 13.79 10.14
CA ALA A 120 -3.97 12.46 10.61
C ALA A 120 -3.29 12.10 11.94
N ASN A 121 -3.01 13.10 12.77
CA ASN A 121 -2.32 12.92 14.06
C ASN A 121 -3.05 11.94 15.01
N GLN A 122 -4.38 11.88 14.91
CA GLN A 122 -5.29 11.01 15.66
C GLN A 122 -5.39 9.56 15.12
N TYR A 123 -4.78 9.26 13.98
CA TYR A 123 -4.82 7.93 13.38
C TYR A 123 -3.75 7.02 13.95
N ASN A 124 -4.11 5.75 14.19
CA ASN A 124 -3.15 4.71 14.52
C ASN A 124 -2.53 4.14 13.25
N PHE A 125 -1.21 4.25 13.12
CA PHE A 125 -0.45 3.58 12.06
C PHE A 125 -0.37 2.07 12.33
N THR A 126 -0.46 1.25 11.29
CA THR A 126 -0.26 -0.20 11.38
C THR A 126 0.16 -0.81 10.04
N THR A 127 0.83 -1.96 10.08
CA THR A 127 1.03 -2.86 8.93
C THR A 127 0.43 -4.26 9.17
N ASP A 128 -0.21 -4.46 10.31
CA ASP A 128 -0.91 -5.68 10.69
C ASP A 128 -2.27 -5.77 9.99
N SER A 129 -2.40 -6.73 9.06
CA SER A 129 -3.63 -6.97 8.32
C SER A 129 -4.80 -7.44 9.18
N LEU A 130 -4.53 -8.02 10.36
CA LEU A 130 -5.60 -8.45 11.28
C LEU A 130 -6.31 -7.26 11.94
N LYS A 131 -5.71 -6.07 11.91
CA LYS A 131 -6.34 -4.83 12.39
C LYS A 131 -7.21 -4.17 11.33
N TRP A 132 -7.22 -4.67 10.09
CA TRP A 132 -7.96 -4.09 8.97
C TRP A 132 -9.08 -5.03 8.47
N PRO A 133 -10.30 -4.51 8.21
CA PRO A 133 -10.77 -3.18 8.57
C PRO A 133 -10.93 -3.07 10.10
N PRO A 134 -10.77 -1.88 10.69
CA PRO A 134 -10.95 -1.73 12.14
C PRO A 134 -12.43 -1.84 12.52
N PRO A 135 -12.73 -2.23 13.76
CA PRO A 135 -14.08 -2.10 14.32
C PRO A 135 -14.49 -0.63 14.47
N ASP A 136 -15.79 -0.39 14.55
CA ASP A 136 -16.39 0.95 14.60
C ASP A 136 -15.72 1.88 15.62
N GLY A 137 -15.53 3.14 15.20
CA GLY A 137 -15.01 4.22 16.06
C GLY A 137 -13.49 4.30 16.17
N LYS A 138 -12.73 3.40 15.51
CA LYS A 138 -11.26 3.50 15.44
C LYS A 138 -10.79 3.80 14.03
N GLN A 139 -10.16 4.96 13.85
CA GLN A 139 -9.50 5.32 12.60
C GLN A 139 -8.09 4.76 12.57
N ILE A 140 -7.80 3.94 11.55
CA ILE A 140 -6.45 3.42 11.32
C ILE A 140 -5.93 3.87 9.96
N PHE A 141 -4.62 4.06 9.91
CA PHE A 141 -3.87 4.23 8.68
C PHE A 141 -3.04 2.97 8.47
N PHE A 142 -3.41 2.18 7.46
CA PHE A 142 -2.84 0.86 7.21
C PHE A 142 -1.95 0.88 5.98
N CYS A 143 -0.66 0.63 6.14
CA CYS A 143 0.27 0.53 5.01
C CYS A 143 0.57 -0.93 4.66
N TRP A 144 0.65 -1.20 3.36
CA TRP A 144 0.90 -2.54 2.82
C TRP A 144 1.74 -2.46 1.53
N GLU A 145 2.31 -3.59 1.14
CA GLU A 145 3.14 -3.70 -0.06
C GLU A 145 2.33 -4.25 -1.24
N ALA A 146 2.35 -3.53 -2.35
CA ALA A 146 1.83 -4.01 -3.63
C ALA A 146 2.96 -4.70 -4.42
N PHE A 147 2.78 -5.97 -4.74
CA PHE A 147 3.69 -6.72 -5.60
C PHE A 147 3.02 -6.94 -6.95
N VAL A 148 3.02 -5.91 -7.81
CA VAL A 148 2.50 -6.03 -9.17
C VAL A 148 3.65 -6.40 -10.10
N SER A 149 3.61 -7.59 -10.71
CA SER A 149 4.72 -8.06 -11.53
C SER A 149 4.26 -8.99 -12.65
N GLY A 150 5.16 -9.27 -13.60
CA GLY A 150 4.91 -10.27 -14.64
C GLY A 150 3.66 -9.99 -15.46
N SER A 151 2.72 -10.95 -15.46
CA SER A 151 1.43 -10.88 -16.14
C SER A 151 0.46 -9.87 -15.55
N ALA A 152 0.60 -9.53 -14.26
CA ALA A 152 -0.27 -8.56 -13.59
C ALA A 152 0.04 -7.10 -13.96
N LYS A 153 1.17 -6.85 -14.64
CA LYS A 153 1.55 -5.52 -15.12
C LYS A 153 0.82 -5.20 -16.42
N SER A 154 0.19 -4.02 -16.48
CA SER A 154 -0.53 -3.54 -17.67
C SER A 154 0.42 -2.93 -18.71
N ARG A 155 1.32 -3.76 -19.26
CA ARG A 155 2.33 -3.27 -20.20
C ARG A 155 1.70 -2.72 -21.48
N ARG A 156 2.29 -1.66 -22.03
CA ARG A 156 1.98 -1.10 -23.36
C ARG A 156 0.60 -0.42 -23.45
N THR A 157 0.05 0.05 -22.33
CA THR A 157 -1.10 0.96 -22.33
C THR A 157 -0.64 2.37 -21.93
N VAL A 158 -1.36 3.40 -22.37
CA VAL A 158 -1.04 4.80 -22.03
C VAL A 158 -1.18 5.08 -20.53
N ASP A 159 -1.97 4.27 -19.84
CA ASP A 159 -2.32 4.37 -18.43
C ASP A 159 -1.66 3.26 -17.58
N GLU A 160 -0.55 2.67 -18.01
CA GLU A 160 0.05 1.47 -17.40
C GLU A 160 0.25 1.59 -15.88
N HIS A 161 0.84 2.70 -15.42
CA HIS A 161 1.09 2.96 -14.00
C HIS A 161 -0.22 3.08 -13.18
N ILE A 162 -1.24 3.75 -13.73
CA ILE A 162 -2.55 3.86 -13.08
C ILE A 162 -3.20 2.48 -12.98
N ARG A 163 -3.09 1.66 -14.02
CA ARG A 163 -3.64 0.30 -14.00
C ARG A 163 -2.92 -0.62 -13.04
N ASP A 164 -1.61 -0.48 -12.88
CA ASP A 164 -0.84 -1.26 -11.91
C ASP A 164 -1.26 -0.89 -10.48
N ALA A 165 -1.41 0.41 -10.19
CA ALA A 165 -1.97 0.89 -8.93
C ALA A 165 -3.39 0.37 -8.68
N ALA A 166 -4.27 0.39 -9.70
CA ALA A 166 -5.63 -0.15 -9.61
C ALA A 166 -5.63 -1.66 -9.37
N THR A 167 -4.73 -2.39 -10.04
CA THR A 167 -4.62 -3.85 -9.94
C THR A 167 -4.38 -4.26 -8.50
N ALA A 168 -3.46 -3.59 -7.80
CA ALA A 168 -3.20 -3.84 -6.39
C ALA A 168 -4.39 -3.41 -5.50
N ALA A 169 -4.93 -2.21 -5.68
CA ALA A 169 -6.00 -1.67 -4.83
C ALA A 169 -7.30 -2.48 -4.94
N ILE A 170 -7.70 -2.87 -6.15
CA ILE A 170 -8.89 -3.71 -6.39
C ILE A 170 -8.68 -5.13 -5.87
N PHE A 171 -7.48 -5.71 -6.04
CA PHE A 171 -7.20 -7.03 -5.47
C PHE A 171 -7.28 -7.00 -3.94
N PHE A 172 -6.71 -5.97 -3.30
CA PHE A 172 -6.85 -5.76 -1.87
C PHE A 172 -8.33 -5.69 -1.49
N GLN A 173 -9.12 -4.86 -2.16
CA GLN A 173 -10.55 -4.68 -1.88
C GLN A 173 -11.33 -6.00 -1.98
N LYS A 174 -11.10 -6.78 -3.03
CA LYS A 174 -11.78 -8.07 -3.26
C LYS A 174 -11.40 -9.16 -2.25
N ASN A 175 -10.30 -8.98 -1.52
CA ASN A 175 -9.78 -9.96 -0.57
C ASN A 175 -9.71 -9.42 0.86
N GLU A 176 -10.38 -8.30 1.14
CA GLU A 176 -10.30 -7.59 2.41
C GLU A 176 -10.69 -8.46 3.62
N ASN A 177 -11.60 -9.42 3.44
CA ASN A 177 -12.03 -10.37 4.46
C ASN A 177 -11.05 -11.54 4.70
N ARG A 178 -9.99 -11.66 3.89
CA ARG A 178 -9.03 -12.78 3.91
C ARG A 178 -7.60 -12.33 3.62
N LEU A 179 -7.24 -11.11 4.01
CA LEU A 179 -5.92 -10.53 3.74
C LEU A 179 -4.76 -11.40 4.26
N GLY A 180 -4.95 -12.11 5.37
CA GLY A 180 -3.96 -13.06 5.90
C GLY A 180 -3.70 -14.25 4.97
N GLU A 181 -4.72 -14.73 4.27
CA GLU A 181 -4.61 -15.86 3.33
C GLU A 181 -3.91 -15.45 2.03
N VAL A 182 -4.16 -14.23 1.56
CA VAL A 182 -3.58 -13.69 0.32
C VAL A 182 -2.24 -12.97 0.53
N ASN A 183 -1.66 -13.04 1.72
CA ASN A 183 -0.33 -12.51 1.98
C ASN A 183 0.73 -13.37 1.26
N ALA A 184 1.22 -12.85 0.14
CA ALA A 184 2.00 -13.61 -0.83
C ALA A 184 3.48 -13.75 -0.46
N VAL A 185 4.00 -12.87 0.40
CA VAL A 185 5.42 -12.87 0.78
C VAL A 185 5.54 -12.92 2.29
N LYS A 186 6.27 -13.91 2.81
CA LYS A 186 6.41 -14.17 4.24
C LYS A 186 7.87 -14.10 4.67
N THR A 187 8.09 -13.71 5.92
CA THR A 187 9.38 -13.82 6.58
C THR A 187 9.17 -13.95 8.09
N ALA A 188 10.03 -14.72 8.74
CA ALA A 188 10.01 -14.85 10.20
C ALA A 188 10.66 -13.65 10.91
N GLN A 189 11.50 -12.89 10.21
CA GLN A 189 12.25 -11.76 10.77
C GLN A 189 12.31 -10.62 9.75
N PRO A 190 11.24 -9.83 9.61
CA PRO A 190 11.27 -8.64 8.78
C PRO A 190 12.05 -7.53 9.48
N LEU A 191 12.80 -6.75 8.71
CA LEU A 191 13.08 -5.35 9.02
C LEU A 191 12.08 -4.50 8.25
N SER A 192 11.05 -4.02 8.93
CA SER A 192 9.97 -3.22 8.35
C SER A 192 10.45 -1.81 7.99
N LEU A 193 10.66 -1.57 6.70
CA LEU A 193 11.10 -0.29 6.15
C LEU A 193 10.01 0.77 6.33
N ILE A 194 8.74 0.38 6.14
CA ILE A 194 7.62 1.32 6.31
C ILE A 194 7.44 1.73 7.78
N HIS A 195 7.74 0.86 8.75
CA HIS A 195 7.79 1.27 10.16
C HIS A 195 8.99 2.17 10.46
N ALA A 196 10.16 1.94 9.86
CA ALA A 196 11.28 2.86 9.97
C ALA A 196 10.91 4.26 9.44
N ILE A 197 10.19 4.31 8.32
CA ILE A 197 9.64 5.55 7.76
C ILE A 197 8.58 6.14 8.69
N ALA A 198 7.70 5.34 9.29
CA ALA A 198 6.69 5.80 10.23
C ALA A 198 7.32 6.43 11.48
N LEU A 199 8.40 5.86 12.00
CA LEU A 199 9.20 6.46 13.09
C LEU A 199 9.79 7.80 12.64
N TRP A 200 10.45 7.84 11.47
CA TRP A 200 11.09 9.05 10.95
C TRP A 200 10.10 10.19 10.68
N SER A 201 8.91 9.86 10.17
CA SER A 201 7.85 10.83 9.83
C SER A 201 6.91 11.18 11.00
N GLY A 202 7.15 10.62 12.19
CA GLY A 202 6.36 10.88 13.39
C GLY A 202 4.99 10.18 13.45
N TRP A 203 4.75 9.18 12.59
CA TRP A 203 3.56 8.32 12.59
C TRP A 203 3.58 7.23 13.66
N SER A 204 4.75 6.85 14.13
CA SER A 204 4.93 5.88 15.21
C SER A 204 6.03 6.35 16.16
N THR A 205 5.95 5.91 17.41
CA THR A 205 7.03 5.99 18.41
C THR A 205 7.51 4.59 18.82
N GLU A 206 6.90 3.54 18.27
CA GLU A 206 7.07 2.15 18.69
C GLU A 206 8.18 1.46 17.87
N ILE A 207 9.39 1.42 18.41
CA ILE A 207 10.56 0.79 17.76
C ILE A 207 10.31 -0.70 17.46
N LYS A 208 9.52 -1.40 18.28
CA LYS A 208 9.13 -2.80 18.05
C LYS A 208 8.45 -3.02 16.69
N GLY A 209 7.83 -1.99 16.13
CA GLY A 209 7.23 -2.01 14.78
C GLY A 209 8.22 -2.38 13.68
N LEU A 210 9.52 -2.15 13.89
CA LEU A 210 10.58 -2.58 12.95
C LEU A 210 10.60 -4.09 12.73
N HIS A 211 10.02 -4.89 13.64
CA HIS A 211 9.92 -6.34 13.53
C HIS A 211 8.53 -6.82 13.11
N GLU A 212 7.57 -5.91 12.89
CA GLU A 212 6.21 -6.29 12.49
C GLU A 212 6.17 -6.73 11.02
N PRO A 213 5.38 -7.76 10.70
CA PRO A 213 5.16 -8.17 9.31
C PRO A 213 4.42 -7.07 8.54
N VAL A 214 4.67 -7.04 7.23
CA VAL A 214 3.94 -6.18 6.29
C VAL A 214 3.12 -7.09 5.38
N LEU A 215 1.83 -6.77 5.22
CA LEU A 215 0.99 -7.44 4.23
C LEU A 215 1.55 -7.20 2.83
N VAL A 216 1.78 -8.28 2.08
CA VAL A 216 2.17 -8.21 0.66
C VAL A 216 1.08 -8.79 -0.21
N ILE A 217 0.50 -7.96 -1.07
CA ILE A 217 -0.54 -8.35 -2.02
C ILE A 217 0.10 -8.56 -3.39
N LYS A 218 -0.11 -9.74 -3.97
CA LYS A 218 0.44 -10.12 -5.28
C LYS A 218 -0.66 -10.60 -6.23
N PRO A 219 -1.30 -9.68 -6.99
CA PRO A 219 -2.29 -10.04 -7.98
C PRO A 219 -1.66 -10.84 -9.12
N GLU A 220 -2.42 -11.75 -9.73
CA GLU A 220 -1.95 -12.55 -10.87
C GLU A 220 -2.31 -11.93 -12.22
N GLN A 221 -3.38 -11.12 -12.25
CA GLN A 221 -3.97 -10.54 -13.45
C GLN A 221 -4.16 -9.03 -13.28
N PRO A 222 -4.01 -8.25 -14.37
CA PRO A 222 -4.22 -6.81 -14.34
C PRO A 222 -5.72 -6.48 -14.21
N TYR A 223 -6.02 -5.33 -13.62
CA TYR A 223 -7.37 -4.79 -13.62
C TYR A 223 -7.74 -4.19 -14.98
N HIS A 224 -8.85 -4.66 -15.54
CA HIS A 224 -9.35 -4.26 -16.85
C HIS A 224 -10.58 -3.34 -16.81
N GLY A 225 -11.17 -3.12 -15.64
CA GLY A 225 -12.35 -2.27 -15.53
C GLY A 225 -12.05 -0.78 -15.74
N THR A 226 -13.11 0.02 -15.74
CA THR A 226 -13.00 1.48 -15.90
C THR A 226 -12.31 2.10 -14.68
N ILE A 227 -11.46 3.08 -14.94
CA ILE A 227 -10.82 3.94 -13.94
C ILE A 227 -11.14 5.38 -14.31
N ILE A 228 -11.65 6.16 -13.36
CA ILE A 228 -11.92 7.58 -13.56
C ILE A 228 -10.63 8.34 -13.31
N ILE A 229 -10.02 8.85 -14.38
CA ILE A 229 -8.82 9.69 -14.27
C ILE A 229 -9.25 11.10 -13.90
N ARG A 230 -8.76 11.62 -12.77
CA ARG A 230 -9.01 13.00 -12.35
C ARG A 230 -7.71 13.78 -12.28
N SER A 231 -7.33 14.36 -13.41
CA SER A 231 -6.28 15.38 -13.47
C SER A 231 -6.75 16.61 -12.69
N ASN A 232 -5.98 17.06 -11.69
CA ASN A 232 -6.17 18.39 -11.11
C ASN A 232 -5.53 19.46 -11.99
#